data_AF-A0AAW0WN34-F1
#
_entry.id   AF-A0AAW0WN34-F1
#
_cell.length_a   1.000
_cell.length_b   1.000
_cell.length_c   1.000
_cell.angle_alpha   90.00
_cell.angle_beta   90.00
_cell.angle_gamma   90.00
#
_symmetry.space_group_name_H-M   'P 1'
#
loop_
_entity.id
_entity.type
_entity.pdbx_description
1 polymer ?
#
loop_
_entity_poly.entity_id
_entity_poly.type
_entity_poly.pdbx_seq_one_letter_code
_entity_poly.pdbx_strand_id
1 'polypeptide(L)'
;MSRNDRSKSTSFLTKMDKMLTGTSKKKMVGKERSSHLPRPNSDIDLNEIEEDQYNIDNLTDDQVKDHFQKMMTDMNIPDESVMMKTSVDKMRIMLASNYKMMAQTQHKFETPLDYIDYLKRDDLSVKALFKVLESLQVALRSNRIQWVQEFSQKGLKTLLSTLHECYRSGNNNRHWDSVQYETIKC
;
A
#
# COMPACT_ATOMS: atom_id res chain seq x y z
N MET A 1 5.51 -44.40 -5.33
CA MET A 1 6.45 -43.32 -4.97
C MET A 1 5.64 -42.04 -4.76
N SER A 2 5.87 -41.40 -3.62
CA SER A 2 5.31 -40.12 -3.14
C SER A 2 6.01 -38.94 -3.89
N ARG A 3 5.53 -37.69 -4.07
CA ARG A 3 4.72 -36.75 -3.27
C ARG A 3 4.14 -35.66 -4.21
N ASN A 4 2.97 -35.11 -3.85
CA ASN A 4 2.41 -33.86 -4.35
C ASN A 4 3.30 -32.66 -3.98
N ASP A 5 3.48 -31.71 -4.91
CA ASP A 5 3.99 -30.37 -4.62
C ASP A 5 2.81 -29.37 -4.64
N ARG A 6 2.54 -28.74 -3.48
CA ARG A 6 1.57 -27.65 -3.32
C ARG A 6 2.37 -26.37 -3.14
N SER A 7 2.30 -25.45 -4.09
CA SER A 7 2.84 -24.10 -3.94
C SER A 7 2.07 -23.39 -2.81
N LYS A 8 2.78 -23.06 -1.72
CA LYS A 8 2.23 -22.28 -0.61
C LYS A 8 2.26 -20.80 -0.99
N SER A 9 1.07 -20.23 -1.12
CA SER A 9 0.86 -18.78 -1.08
C SER A 9 1.45 -18.22 0.21
N THR A 10 2.39 -17.29 0.08
CA THR A 10 3.03 -16.60 1.20
C THR A 10 2.06 -15.56 1.77
N SER A 11 1.19 -16.05 2.67
CA SER A 11 0.20 -15.24 3.37
C SER A 11 0.86 -14.09 4.15
N PHE A 12 0.19 -12.92 4.09
CA PHE A 12 0.50 -11.67 4.79
C PHE A 12 0.90 -11.86 6.26
N LEU A 13 0.30 -12.85 6.93
CA LEU A 13 0.62 -13.23 8.32
C LEU A 13 2.10 -13.58 8.53
N THR A 14 2.72 -14.26 7.56
CA THR A 14 4.14 -14.66 7.65
C THR A 14 5.12 -13.50 7.51
N LYS A 15 4.68 -12.39 6.88
CA LYS A 15 5.48 -11.16 6.79
C LYS A 15 5.36 -10.33 8.05
N MET A 16 4.17 -10.27 8.66
CA MET A 16 3.95 -9.60 9.95
C MET A 16 4.72 -10.27 11.09
N ASP A 17 4.77 -11.60 11.12
CA ASP A 17 5.49 -12.35 12.17
C ASP A 17 7.00 -12.04 12.18
N LYS A 18 7.61 -11.90 10.99
CA LYS A 18 9.01 -11.50 10.84
C LYS A 18 9.31 -10.07 11.30
N MET A 19 8.32 -9.19 11.27
CA MET A 19 8.48 -7.80 11.71
C MET A 19 8.34 -7.65 13.24
N LEU A 20 7.57 -8.55 13.87
CA LEU A 20 7.41 -8.63 15.32
C LEU A 20 8.59 -9.31 16.03
N THR A 21 9.21 -10.33 15.41
CA THR A 21 10.39 -11.00 15.98
C THR A 21 11.68 -10.28 15.55
N GLY A 22 11.94 -9.12 16.15
CA GLY A 22 13.19 -8.39 15.97
C GLY A 22 14.41 -9.18 16.46
N THR A 23 15.01 -10.01 15.60
CA THR A 23 16.32 -10.63 15.84
C THR A 23 17.31 -10.25 14.75
N SER A 24 17.86 -9.04 14.84
CA SER A 24 19.08 -8.67 14.10
C SER A 24 20.29 -8.98 14.96
N LYS A 25 20.96 -10.12 14.70
CA LYS A 25 22.28 -10.43 15.25
C LYS A 25 23.28 -9.37 14.75
N LYS A 26 23.82 -8.58 15.68
CA LYS A 26 24.85 -7.57 15.46
C LYS A 26 26.20 -8.27 15.20
N LYS A 27 26.76 -8.14 13.98
CA LYS A 27 28.18 -8.41 13.70
C LYS A 27 28.91 -7.06 13.60
N MET A 28 29.90 -6.85 14.45
CA MET A 28 30.81 -5.70 14.42
C MET A 28 31.91 -5.94 13.40
N VAL A 29 32.06 -5.06 12.40
CA VAL A 29 33.33 -4.84 11.66
C VAL A 29 33.34 -3.40 11.10
N GLY A 30 34.46 -2.70 11.31
CA GLY A 30 35.04 -1.78 10.30
C GLY A 30 34.59 -0.33 10.32
N LYS A 31 35.48 0.54 10.80
CA LYS A 31 35.38 2.01 10.76
C LYS A 31 35.97 2.51 9.43
N GLU A 32 35.14 3.03 8.53
CA GLU A 32 35.58 3.97 7.49
C GLU A 32 34.57 5.12 7.32
N ARG A 33 35.11 6.32 7.17
CA ARG A 33 34.38 7.59 7.06
C ARG A 33 33.76 7.67 5.66
N SER A 34 32.43 7.67 5.57
CA SER A 34 31.70 7.94 4.33
C SER A 34 30.90 9.24 4.50
N SER A 35 31.11 10.16 3.56
CA SER A 35 30.41 11.43 3.38
C SER A 35 28.90 11.20 3.31
N HIS A 36 28.19 11.57 4.37
CA HIS A 36 26.72 11.56 4.37
C HIS A 36 26.20 12.61 3.39
N LEU A 37 25.72 12.13 2.24
CA LEU A 37 24.65 12.80 1.49
C LEU A 37 23.49 13.10 2.46
N PRO A 38 22.86 14.28 2.40
CA PRO A 38 21.69 14.55 3.22
C PRO A 38 20.62 13.52 2.88
N ARG A 39 20.23 12.76 3.91
CA ARG A 39 19.07 11.87 3.88
C ARG A 39 17.85 12.72 3.47
N PRO A 40 17.00 12.28 2.53
CA PRO A 40 15.74 12.97 2.27
C PRO A 40 14.96 13.06 3.59
N ASN A 41 14.66 14.28 4.04
CA ASN A 41 13.81 14.52 5.19
C ASN A 41 12.44 13.90 4.89
N SER A 42 12.15 12.78 5.56
CA SER A 42 10.79 12.41 5.89
C SER A 42 10.64 12.94 7.31
N ASP A 43 10.15 14.17 7.43
CA ASP A 43 9.66 14.66 8.70
C ASP A 43 8.39 13.86 9.00
N ILE A 44 8.59 12.66 9.55
CA ILE A 44 7.55 11.86 10.16
C ILE A 44 7.02 12.72 11.30
N ASP A 45 5.77 13.16 11.22
CA ASP A 45 5.14 13.82 12.35
C ASP A 45 4.89 12.78 13.44
N LEU A 46 5.88 12.65 14.33
CA LEU A 46 5.82 11.75 15.47
C LEU A 46 4.63 12.09 16.38
N ASN A 47 4.14 13.33 16.35
CA ASN A 47 2.99 13.76 17.16
C ASN A 47 1.69 13.12 16.64
N GLU A 48 1.51 13.00 15.33
CA GLU A 48 0.30 12.40 14.73
C GLU A 48 0.23 10.89 15.04
N ILE A 49 1.37 10.20 15.02
CA ILE A 49 1.49 8.78 15.40
C ILE A 49 1.26 8.58 16.91
N GLU A 50 1.75 9.49 17.75
CA GLU A 50 1.53 9.44 19.20
C GLU A 50 0.08 9.76 19.57
N GLU A 51 -0.59 10.67 18.87
CA GLU A 51 -2.00 11.02 19.09
C GLU A 51 -2.95 9.88 18.66
N ASP A 52 -2.65 9.19 17.56
CA ASP A 52 -3.38 7.99 17.12
C ASP A 52 -3.17 6.79 18.07
N GLN A 53 -1.95 6.60 18.58
CA GLN A 53 -1.65 5.55 19.56
C GLN A 53 -2.31 5.84 20.92
N TYR A 54 -2.30 7.11 21.34
CA TYR A 54 -2.97 7.58 22.56
C TYR A 54 -4.48 7.39 22.50
N ASN A 55 -5.09 7.50 21.33
CA ASN A 55 -6.51 7.21 21.16
C ASN A 55 -6.84 5.71 21.33
N ILE A 56 -5.99 4.79 20.87
CA ILE A 56 -6.27 3.34 20.96
C ILE A 56 -6.23 2.83 22.41
N ASP A 57 -5.28 3.29 23.23
CA ASP A 57 -5.11 2.80 24.60
C ASP A 57 -6.27 3.23 25.52
N ASN A 58 -6.99 4.29 25.16
CA ASN A 58 -8.16 4.80 25.88
C ASN A 58 -9.49 4.16 25.45
N LEU A 59 -9.50 3.34 24.39
CA LEU A 59 -10.73 2.67 23.94
C LEU A 59 -11.13 1.54 24.90
N THR A 60 -12.42 1.38 25.12
CA THR A 60 -12.97 0.16 25.74
C THR A 60 -12.82 -1.05 24.81
N ASP A 61 -12.88 -2.26 25.36
CA ASP A 61 -12.72 -3.48 24.57
C ASP A 61 -13.77 -3.62 23.46
N ASP A 62 -14.99 -3.14 23.67
CA ASP A 62 -16.03 -3.18 22.64
C ASP A 62 -15.78 -2.13 21.55
N GLN A 63 -15.30 -0.93 21.91
CA GLN A 63 -14.87 0.05 20.91
C GLN A 63 -13.69 -0.46 20.07
N VAL A 64 -12.73 -1.16 20.68
CA VAL A 64 -11.63 -1.78 19.93
C VAL A 64 -12.17 -2.78 18.90
N LYS A 65 -13.15 -3.61 19.26
CA LYS A 65 -13.75 -4.56 18.31
C LYS A 65 -14.46 -3.85 17.16
N ASP A 66 -15.20 -2.77 17.45
CA ASP A 66 -15.89 -1.99 16.41
C ASP A 66 -14.90 -1.34 15.43
N HIS A 67 -13.84 -0.71 15.96
CA HIS A 67 -12.78 -0.13 15.13
C HIS A 67 -12.04 -1.21 14.33
N PHE A 68 -11.79 -2.37 14.94
CA PHE A 68 -11.16 -3.49 14.26
C PHE A 68 -12.04 -4.04 13.13
N GLN A 69 -13.35 -4.19 13.35
CA GLN A 69 -14.29 -4.60 12.30
C GLN A 69 -14.30 -3.59 11.15
N LYS A 70 -14.33 -2.28 11.45
CA LYS A 70 -14.25 -1.25 10.42
C LYS A 70 -12.95 -1.35 9.62
N MET A 71 -11.80 -1.53 10.29
CA MET A 71 -10.51 -1.74 9.64
C MET A 71 -10.53 -2.95 8.71
N MET A 72 -11.16 -4.05 9.12
CA MET A 72 -11.28 -5.29 8.34
C MET A 72 -12.12 -5.10 7.08
N THR A 73 -13.27 -4.43 7.22
CA THR A 73 -14.15 -4.07 6.11
C THR A 73 -13.42 -3.13 5.14
N ASP A 74 -12.75 -2.11 5.65
CA ASP A 74 -12.00 -1.14 4.85
C ASP A 74 -10.86 -1.80 4.05
N MET A 75 -10.27 -2.89 4.56
CA MET A 75 -9.20 -3.66 3.90
C MET A 75 -9.73 -4.78 2.99
N ASN A 76 -11.04 -4.90 2.82
CA ASN A 76 -11.69 -5.92 1.99
C ASN A 76 -11.26 -7.36 2.32
N ILE A 77 -11.25 -7.72 3.61
CA ILE A 77 -10.84 -9.06 4.04
C ILE A 77 -12.05 -10.01 3.97
N PRO A 78 -12.03 -11.05 3.11
CA PRO A 78 -13.21 -11.86 2.81
C PRO A 78 -13.63 -12.83 3.93
N ASP A 79 -12.76 -13.07 4.92
CA ASP A 79 -13.08 -13.91 6.09
C ASP A 79 -12.71 -13.18 7.38
N GLU A 80 -13.56 -12.21 7.75
CA GLU A 80 -13.41 -11.46 9.00
C GLU A 80 -13.56 -12.36 10.23
N SER A 81 -14.29 -13.48 10.11
CA SER A 81 -14.69 -14.34 11.22
C SER A 81 -13.51 -14.96 11.97
N VAL A 82 -12.40 -15.24 11.28
CA VAL A 82 -11.19 -15.80 11.89
C VAL A 82 -10.44 -14.71 12.65
N MET A 83 -10.38 -13.49 12.11
CA MET A 83 -9.67 -12.38 12.74
C MET A 83 -10.47 -11.77 13.92
N MET A 84 -11.80 -11.83 13.88
CA MET A 84 -12.67 -11.41 15.00
C MET A 84 -12.57 -12.32 16.23
N LYS A 85 -11.98 -13.53 16.11
CA LYS A 85 -11.74 -14.45 17.24
C LYS A 85 -10.43 -14.18 17.99
N THR A 86 -9.64 -13.21 17.52
CA THR A 86 -8.36 -12.88 18.15
C THR A 86 -8.56 -12.13 19.47
N SER A 87 -7.58 -12.14 20.38
CA SER A 87 -7.69 -11.39 21.64
C SER A 87 -7.74 -9.88 21.41
N VAL A 88 -8.40 -9.14 22.31
CA VAL A 88 -8.52 -7.68 22.22
C VAL A 88 -7.14 -7.01 22.20
N ASP A 89 -6.17 -7.50 22.99
CA ASP A 89 -4.79 -6.99 22.96
C ASP A 89 -4.15 -7.09 21.57
N LYS A 90 -4.39 -8.21 20.87
CA LYS A 90 -3.89 -8.38 19.50
C LYS A 90 -4.62 -7.45 18.54
N MET A 91 -5.93 -7.24 18.71
CA MET A 91 -6.68 -6.25 17.92
C MET A 91 -6.12 -4.83 18.10
N ARG A 92 -5.79 -4.41 19.33
CA ARG A 92 -5.15 -3.12 19.61
C ARG A 92 -3.81 -2.98 18.90
N ILE A 93 -2.95 -4.00 18.97
CA ILE A 93 -1.65 -4.02 18.27
C ILE A 93 -1.84 -3.88 16.75
N MET A 94 -2.84 -4.56 16.19
CA MET A 94 -3.13 -4.51 14.76
C MET A 94 -3.68 -3.16 14.31
N LEU A 95 -4.57 -2.54 15.10
CA LEU A 95 -5.07 -1.18 14.87
C LEU A 95 -3.93 -0.16 14.91
N ALA A 96 -3.09 -0.22 15.95
CA ALA A 96 -1.90 0.63 16.09
C ALA A 96 -0.96 0.51 14.89
N SER A 97 -0.70 -0.73 14.45
CA SER A 97 0.13 -1.00 13.28
C SER A 97 -0.50 -0.45 12.00
N ASN A 98 -1.83 -0.52 11.84
CA ASN A 98 -2.53 0.03 10.69
C ASN A 98 -2.40 1.55 10.62
N TYR A 99 -2.69 2.26 11.72
CA TYR A 99 -2.58 3.72 11.77
C TYR A 99 -1.15 4.19 11.51
N LYS A 100 -0.16 3.55 12.14
CA LYS A 100 1.26 3.84 11.88
C LYS A 100 1.65 3.61 10.42
N MET A 101 1.14 2.54 9.79
CA MET A 101 1.40 2.29 8.36
C MET A 101 0.80 3.40 7.49
N MET A 102 -0.40 3.89 7.82
CA MET A 102 -1.06 4.98 7.09
C MET A 102 -0.27 6.30 7.21
N ALA A 103 0.22 6.63 8.40
CA ALA A 103 1.06 7.81 8.63
C ALA A 103 2.40 7.75 7.87
N GLN A 104 2.92 6.55 7.61
CA GLN A 104 4.20 6.36 6.92
C GLN A 104 4.10 6.37 5.38
N THR A 105 2.91 6.28 4.80
CA THR A 105 2.71 6.20 3.34
C THR A 105 2.70 7.56 2.62
N GLN A 106 3.56 8.49 3.05
CA GLN A 106 3.78 9.78 2.37
C GLN A 106 4.52 9.54 1.04
N HIS A 107 3.77 9.33 -0.05
CA HIS A 107 4.27 9.18 -1.41
C HIS A 107 4.03 10.46 -2.21
N LYS A 108 4.72 10.66 -3.34
CA LYS A 108 4.49 11.81 -4.25
C LYS A 108 3.02 11.95 -4.69
N PHE A 109 2.25 10.86 -4.61
CA PHE A 109 0.82 10.81 -4.86
C PHE A 109 0.16 10.29 -3.57
N GLU A 110 -0.55 11.15 -2.87
CA GLU A 110 -1.21 10.80 -1.60
C GLU A 110 -2.69 10.51 -1.84
N THR A 111 -3.30 11.23 -2.78
CA THR A 111 -4.73 11.16 -3.06
C THR A 111 -5.04 10.47 -4.39
N PRO A 112 -6.26 9.91 -4.55
CA PRO A 112 -6.72 9.43 -5.85
C PRO A 112 -6.65 10.50 -6.94
N LEU A 113 -6.89 11.76 -6.58
CA LEU A 113 -6.89 12.90 -7.50
C LEU A 113 -5.49 13.19 -8.04
N ASP A 114 -4.45 13.04 -7.23
CA ASP A 114 -3.07 13.27 -7.69
C ASP A 114 -2.70 12.32 -8.84
N TYR A 115 -3.10 11.04 -8.74
CA TYR A 115 -2.92 10.07 -9.82
C TYR A 115 -3.72 10.45 -11.06
N ILE A 116 -4.98 10.84 -10.89
CA ILE A 116 -5.88 11.22 -11.99
C ILE A 116 -5.33 12.43 -12.75
N ASP A 117 -4.98 13.48 -12.03
CA ASP A 117 -4.54 14.74 -12.63
C ASP A 117 -3.14 14.62 -13.23
N TYR A 118 -2.30 13.76 -12.69
CA TYR A 118 -1.02 13.44 -13.32
C TYR A 118 -1.21 12.64 -14.62
N LEU A 119 -2.02 11.58 -14.61
CA LEU A 119 -2.27 10.73 -15.78
C LEU A 119 -2.94 11.47 -16.96
N LYS A 120 -3.67 12.56 -16.68
CA LYS A 120 -4.31 13.40 -17.70
C LYS A 120 -3.36 14.35 -18.44
N ARG A 121 -2.10 14.44 -18.04
CA ARG A 121 -1.15 15.36 -18.67
C ARG A 121 -0.69 14.81 -20.03
N ASP A 122 -0.82 15.63 -21.07
CA ASP A 122 -0.50 15.26 -22.44
C ASP A 122 1.02 15.18 -22.72
N ASP A 123 1.86 15.72 -21.82
CA ASP A 123 3.32 15.80 -21.96
C ASP A 123 4.07 14.64 -21.29
N LEU A 124 3.38 13.58 -20.87
CA LEU A 124 3.99 12.43 -20.22
C LEU A 124 4.71 11.51 -21.20
N SER A 125 6.00 11.26 -20.93
CA SER A 125 6.71 10.18 -21.59
C SER A 125 6.13 8.80 -21.23
N VAL A 126 6.20 7.84 -22.15
CA VAL A 126 5.78 6.44 -21.95
C VAL A 126 6.38 5.82 -20.68
N LYS A 127 7.65 6.14 -20.39
CA LYS A 127 8.34 5.67 -19.18
C LYS A 127 7.77 6.28 -17.89
N ALA A 128 7.35 7.54 -17.92
CA ALA A 128 6.71 8.18 -16.78
C ALA A 128 5.31 7.61 -16.53
N LEU A 129 4.54 7.40 -17.61
CA LEU A 129 3.24 6.72 -17.61
C LEU A 129 3.32 5.33 -16.97
N PHE A 130 4.26 4.50 -17.42
CA PHE A 130 4.49 3.17 -16.84
C PHE A 130 4.71 3.24 -15.32
N LYS A 131 5.62 4.10 -14.86
CA LYS A 131 5.95 4.22 -13.43
C LYS A 131 4.77 4.67 -12.56
N VAL A 132 3.98 5.63 -13.05
CA VAL A 132 2.82 6.09 -12.28
C VAL A 132 1.73 5.03 -12.23
N LEU A 133 1.55 4.23 -13.30
CA LEU A 133 0.62 3.10 -13.30
C LEU A 133 1.06 1.97 -12.37
N GLU A 134 2.35 1.62 -12.33
CA GLU A 134 2.88 0.65 -11.34
C GLU A 134 2.57 1.10 -9.90
N SER A 135 2.77 2.40 -9.63
CA SER A 135 2.48 2.98 -8.32
C SER A 135 0.98 2.97 -8.02
N LEU A 136 0.15 3.37 -8.98
CA LEU A 136 -1.32 3.36 -8.86
C LEU A 136 -1.85 1.95 -8.61
N GLN A 137 -1.29 0.94 -9.26
CA GLN A 137 -1.66 -0.45 -9.07
C GLN A 137 -1.42 -0.94 -7.64
N VAL A 138 -0.36 -0.46 -7.00
CA VAL A 138 -0.13 -0.73 -5.57
C VAL A 138 -1.18 0.00 -4.74
N ALA A 139 -1.36 1.30 -4.95
CA ALA A 139 -2.33 2.12 -4.22
C ALA A 139 -3.76 1.54 -4.27
N LEU A 140 -4.24 1.12 -5.45
CA LEU A 140 -5.56 0.50 -5.64
C LEU A 140 -5.75 -0.80 -4.85
N ARG A 141 -4.67 -1.54 -4.59
CA ARG A 141 -4.73 -2.84 -3.88
C ARG A 141 -4.42 -2.74 -2.40
N SER A 142 -3.66 -1.73 -1.98
CA SER A 142 -3.22 -1.58 -0.60
C SER A 142 -4.04 -0.58 0.20
N ASN A 143 -4.69 0.38 -0.46
CA ASN A 143 -5.49 1.39 0.22
C ASN A 143 -6.88 0.88 0.57
N ARG A 144 -7.54 1.60 1.48
CA ARG A 144 -8.90 1.28 1.95
C ARG A 144 -9.92 1.37 0.82
N ILE A 145 -11.04 0.66 0.96
CA ILE A 145 -12.15 0.70 -0.01
C ILE A 145 -12.60 2.14 -0.31
N GLN A 146 -12.66 3.03 0.69
CA GLN A 146 -13.02 4.45 0.47
C GLN A 146 -12.09 5.14 -0.54
N TRP A 147 -10.79 4.87 -0.50
CA TRP A 147 -9.83 5.42 -1.46
C TRP A 147 -10.15 4.96 -2.88
N VAL A 148 -10.51 3.68 -3.05
CA VAL A 148 -10.93 3.11 -4.34
C VAL A 148 -12.28 3.70 -4.79
N GLN A 149 -13.21 3.94 -3.87
CA GLN A 149 -14.48 4.62 -4.16
C GLN A 149 -14.25 6.04 -4.65
N GLU A 150 -13.35 6.80 -4.02
CA GLU A 150 -12.98 8.14 -4.45
C GLU A 150 -12.29 8.14 -5.82
N PHE A 151 -11.41 7.15 -6.07
CA PHE A 151 -10.78 6.97 -7.38
C PHE A 151 -11.81 6.62 -8.47
N SER A 152 -12.78 5.76 -8.15
CA SER A 152 -13.66 5.02 -9.07
C SER A 152 -13.98 5.71 -10.41
N GLN A 153 -15.03 6.53 -10.49
CA GLN A 153 -15.59 7.00 -11.76
C GLN A 153 -14.60 7.84 -12.57
N LYS A 154 -13.89 8.77 -11.93
CA LYS A 154 -12.94 9.68 -12.59
C LYS A 154 -11.65 8.95 -12.97
N GLY A 155 -11.17 8.09 -12.07
CA GLY A 155 -9.99 7.25 -12.25
C GLY A 155 -10.18 6.23 -13.35
N LEU A 156 -11.30 5.51 -13.36
CA LEU A 156 -11.63 4.56 -14.42
C LEU A 156 -11.73 5.25 -15.78
N LYS A 157 -12.38 6.41 -15.87
CA LYS A 157 -12.41 7.19 -17.13
C LYS A 157 -10.99 7.56 -17.60
N THR A 158 -10.11 7.90 -16.66
CA THR A 158 -8.72 8.25 -16.95
C THR A 158 -7.94 7.02 -17.43
N LEU A 159 -8.04 5.87 -16.75
CA LEU A 159 -7.43 4.61 -17.17
C LEU A 159 -7.91 4.16 -18.57
N LEU A 160 -9.21 4.27 -18.85
CA LEU A 160 -9.76 3.95 -20.17
C LEU A 160 -9.24 4.90 -21.26
N SER A 161 -9.04 6.18 -20.93
CA SER A 161 -8.47 7.15 -21.86
C SER A 161 -7.00 6.83 -22.15
N THR A 162 -6.22 6.50 -21.12
CA THR A 162 -4.84 6.01 -21.27
C THR A 162 -4.79 4.73 -22.11
N LEU A 163 -5.70 3.78 -21.86
CA LEU A 163 -5.77 2.53 -22.61
C LEU A 163 -6.10 2.78 -24.09
N HIS A 164 -7.00 3.71 -24.38
CA HIS A 164 -7.33 4.11 -25.74
C HIS A 164 -6.12 4.72 -26.46
N GLU A 165 -5.32 5.54 -25.76
CA GLU A 165 -4.08 6.09 -26.31
C GLU A 165 -3.04 5.01 -26.58
N CYS A 166 -2.91 4.02 -25.70
CA CYS A 166 -2.05 2.85 -25.93
C CYS A 166 -2.41 2.13 -27.24
N TYR A 167 -3.71 1.96 -27.56
CA TYR A 167 -4.13 1.32 -28.81
C TYR A 167 -3.87 2.20 -30.04
N ARG A 168 -4.05 3.52 -29.92
CA ARG A 168 -3.79 4.47 -31.00
C ARG A 168 -2.30 4.55 -31.35
N SER A 169 -1.44 4.61 -30.33
CA SER A 169 0.01 4.80 -30.47
C SER A 169 0.80 3.48 -30.53
N GLY A 170 0.25 2.38 -30.02
CA GLY A 170 0.90 1.07 -29.91
C GLY A 170 1.12 0.35 -31.24
N ASN A 171 0.28 0.60 -32.26
CA ASN A 171 0.49 0.03 -33.61
C ASN A 171 1.86 0.39 -34.22
N ASN A 172 2.49 1.47 -33.76
CA ASN A 172 3.77 1.96 -34.26
C ASN A 172 4.91 1.86 -33.23
N ASN A 173 4.63 1.52 -31.96
CA ASN A 173 5.65 1.56 -30.90
C ASN A 173 5.35 0.56 -29.77
N ARG A 174 6.17 -0.50 -29.73
CA ARG A 174 6.12 -1.60 -28.76
C ARG A 174 6.31 -1.18 -27.29
N HIS A 175 6.83 0.02 -27.04
CA HIS A 175 6.96 0.54 -25.67
C HIS A 175 5.61 0.79 -24.98
N TRP A 176 4.52 0.92 -25.75
CA TRP A 176 3.17 1.05 -25.21
C TRP A 176 2.58 -0.26 -24.67
N ASP A 177 3.10 -1.42 -25.09
CA ASP A 177 2.61 -2.73 -24.60
C ASP A 177 2.72 -2.84 -23.08
N SER A 178 3.83 -2.35 -22.50
CA SER A 178 4.03 -2.35 -21.04
C SER A 178 3.07 -1.41 -20.34
N VAL A 179 2.83 -0.22 -20.90
CA VAL A 179 1.87 0.76 -20.34
C VAL A 179 0.44 0.20 -20.41
N GLN A 180 0.07 -0.41 -21.52
CA GLN A 180 -1.21 -1.10 -21.69
C GLN A 180 -1.39 -2.19 -20.64
N TYR A 181 -0.39 -3.07 -20.49
CA TYR A 181 -0.42 -4.15 -19.51
C TYR A 181 -0.59 -3.63 -18.07
N GLU A 182 0.16 -2.60 -17.68
CA GLU A 182 0.00 -1.98 -16.35
C GLU A 182 -1.37 -1.32 -16.18
N THR A 183 -1.90 -0.68 -17.21
CA THR A 183 -3.23 -0.03 -17.18
C THR A 183 -4.34 -1.07 -16.95
N ILE A 184 -4.23 -2.27 -17.53
CA ILE A 184 -5.20 -3.36 -17.34
C ILE A 184 -5.11 -3.99 -15.94
N LYS A 185 -3.92 -3.98 -15.33
CA LYS A 185 -3.73 -4.47 -13.96
C LYS A 185 -4.26 -3.52 -12.89
N CYS A 186 -4.38 -2.23 -13.21
CA CYS A 186 -5.03 -1.23 -12.38
C CYS A 186 -6.54 -1.40 -12.47
#